data_AF-A8XDR8-F1
#
_entry.id   AF-A8XDR8-F1
#
_cell.length_a   1.000
_cell.length_b   1.000
_cell.length_c   1.000
_cell.angle_alpha   90.00
_cell.angle_beta   90.00
_cell.angle_gamma   90.00
#
_symmetry.space_group_name_H-M   'P 1'
#
loop_
_entity.id
_entity.type
_entity.pdbx_description
1 polymer ?
#
loop_
_entity_poly.entity_id
_entity_poly.type
_entity_poly.pdbx_seq_one_letter_code
_entity_poly.pdbx_strand_id
1 'polypeptide(L)'
;MTITFYLTGISYLFGKRVVDEECKRLNISLIIRSHMVVPDGFEVMTGRLLIEVFSVANYAGTANNAAAVLCVNEKLKVTYQKLTAPHPLFQVSTLPLTANLDSTIALSDLKQVKRFVKF
;
A
#
# COMPACT_ATOMS: atom_id res chain seq x y z
N MET A 1 25.66 12.33 0.67
CA MET A 1 24.41 11.54 0.59
C MET A 1 23.95 11.31 2.02
N THR A 2 23.06 12.16 2.54
CA THR A 2 22.60 12.06 3.94
C THR A 2 21.53 10.99 4.02
N ILE A 3 21.93 9.80 4.47
CA ILE A 3 21.00 8.75 4.86
C ILE A 3 20.47 9.14 6.24
N THR A 4 19.22 9.61 6.28
CA THR A 4 18.50 9.80 7.53
C THR A 4 17.71 8.52 7.76
N PHE A 5 18.07 7.74 8.79
CA PHE A 5 17.26 6.61 9.23
C PHE A 5 15.92 7.13 9.75
N TYR A 6 14.80 6.56 9.30
CA TYR A 6 13.45 6.93 9.80
C TYR A 6 12.89 5.85 10.73
N LEU A 7 11.74 6.20 11.34
CA LEU A 7 11.01 5.53 12.42
C LEU A 7 10.90 3.99 12.40
N THR A 8 11.05 3.33 11.25
CA THR A 8 10.97 1.86 11.14
C THR A 8 12.29 1.14 11.42
N GLY A 9 13.42 1.86 11.50
CA GLY A 9 14.73 1.29 11.82
C GLY A 9 15.31 0.33 10.76
N ILE A 10 14.65 0.19 9.60
CA ILE A 10 15.02 -0.74 8.53
C ILE A 10 15.06 0.01 7.19
N SER A 11 16.13 -0.21 6.41
CA SER A 11 16.35 0.33 5.06
C SER A 11 16.61 1.85 4.99
N TYR A 12 16.47 2.44 3.80
CA TYR A 12 16.83 3.80 3.45
C TYR A 12 15.61 4.60 2.97
N LEU A 13 15.60 5.90 3.28
CA LEU A 13 14.71 6.85 2.62
C LEU A 13 15.31 7.37 1.32
N PHE A 14 14.44 7.65 0.36
CA PHE A 14 14.83 8.23 -0.91
C PHE A 14 13.93 9.43 -1.23
N GLY A 15 14.55 10.50 -1.72
CA GLY A 15 13.85 11.72 -2.14
C GLY A 15 13.57 11.74 -3.63
N LYS A 16 12.98 12.85 -4.11
CA LYS A 16 12.63 13.07 -5.52
C LYS A 16 13.76 12.74 -6.50
N ARG A 17 15.00 13.16 -6.20
CA ARG A 17 16.16 12.92 -7.09
C ARG A 17 16.36 11.45 -7.41
N VAL A 18 16.28 10.58 -6.40
CA VAL A 18 16.46 9.13 -6.59
C VAL A 18 15.31 8.57 -7.42
N VAL A 19 14.07 8.98 -7.16
CA VAL A 19 12.92 8.57 -7.98
C VAL A 19 13.11 8.96 -9.45
N ASP A 20 13.52 10.21 -9.72
CA ASP A 20 13.76 10.69 -11.08
C ASP A 20 14.88 9.90 -11.79
N GLU A 21 16.00 9.65 -11.09
CA GLU A 21 17.15 8.90 -11.61
C GLU A 21 16.78 7.44 -11.89
N GLU A 22 16.06 6.79 -10.99
CA GLU A 22 15.66 5.39 -11.12
C GLU A 22 14.60 5.19 -12.20
N CYS A 23 13.63 6.09 -12.33
CA CYS A 23 12.67 6.05 -13.44
C CYS A 23 13.38 6.14 -14.81
N LYS A 24 14.36 7.03 -14.95
CA LYS A 24 15.18 7.14 -16.17
C LYS A 24 16.02 5.89 -16.41
N ARG A 25 16.71 5.41 -15.37
CA ARG A 25 17.61 4.25 -15.44
C ARG A 25 16.86 2.97 -15.82
N LEU A 26 15.68 2.77 -15.28
CA LEU A 26 14.83 1.59 -15.53
C LEU A 26 13.91 1.77 -16.75
N ASN A 27 13.89 2.94 -17.37
CA ASN A 27 12.98 3.30 -18.46
C ASN A 27 11.50 3.06 -18.10
N ILE A 28 11.11 3.50 -16.90
CA ILE A 28 9.72 3.45 -16.40
C ILE A 28 9.19 4.86 -16.18
N SER A 29 7.86 5.02 -16.30
CA SER A 29 7.19 6.32 -16.14
C SER A 29 6.65 6.56 -14.73
N LEU A 30 6.51 5.51 -13.91
CA LEU A 30 5.81 5.60 -12.64
C LEU A 30 6.24 4.46 -11.70
N ILE A 31 6.50 4.81 -10.43
CA ILE A 31 6.65 3.85 -9.33
C ILE A 31 5.34 3.85 -8.53
N ILE A 32 4.77 2.66 -8.32
CA ILE A 32 3.62 2.46 -7.43
C ILE A 32 4.11 1.59 -6.27
N ARG A 33 3.94 2.06 -5.04
CA ARG A 33 4.24 1.28 -3.83
C ARG A 33 3.17 1.46 -2.75
N SER A 34 3.22 0.57 -1.78
CA SER A 34 2.50 0.69 -0.50
C SER A 34 3.52 0.75 0.64
N HIS A 35 3.03 0.74 1.90
CA HIS A 35 3.72 0.63 3.19
C HIS A 35 3.48 1.81 4.14
N MET A 36 3.12 3.00 3.64
CA MET A 36 2.74 4.14 4.48
C MET A 36 1.24 4.38 4.43
N VAL A 37 0.65 4.66 5.59
CA VAL A 37 -0.74 5.12 5.67
C VAL A 37 -0.81 6.53 5.12
N VAL A 38 -1.68 6.75 4.13
CA VAL A 38 -1.94 8.06 3.53
C VAL A 38 -3.42 8.43 3.70
N PRO A 39 -3.78 9.70 3.95
CA PRO A 39 -5.13 10.09 4.36
C PRO A 39 -6.25 9.61 3.44
N ASP A 40 -6.05 9.70 2.12
CA ASP A 40 -7.06 9.31 1.12
C ASP A 40 -6.91 7.86 0.63
N GLY A 41 -6.01 7.09 1.23
CA GLY A 41 -5.64 5.75 0.75
C GLY A 41 -4.78 5.78 -0.52
N PHE A 42 -4.51 6.95 -1.06
CA PHE A 42 -3.63 7.16 -2.20
C PHE A 42 -3.00 8.55 -2.15
N GLU A 43 -1.74 8.68 -2.54
CA GLU A 43 -1.04 9.96 -2.67
C GLU A 43 -0.10 9.95 -3.88
N VAL A 44 -0.10 11.07 -4.63
CA VAL A 44 0.83 11.29 -5.75
C VAL A 44 1.96 12.18 -5.29
N MET A 45 3.18 11.68 -5.38
CA MET A 45 4.39 12.36 -4.91
C MET A 45 5.34 12.68 -6.07
N THR A 46 6.44 13.38 -5.75
CA THR A 46 7.63 13.56 -6.62
C THR A 46 7.34 14.08 -8.04
N GLY A 47 6.29 14.88 -8.23
CA GLY A 47 5.92 15.37 -9.56
C GLY A 47 5.22 14.32 -10.43
N ARG A 48 4.44 13.43 -9.80
CA ARG A 48 3.64 12.36 -10.42
C ARG A 48 4.42 11.12 -10.87
N LEU A 49 5.65 10.96 -10.39
CA LEU A 49 6.50 9.80 -10.69
C LEU A 49 6.45 8.72 -9.60
N LEU A 50 5.86 9.02 -8.46
CA LEU A 50 5.67 8.08 -7.36
C LEU A 50 4.24 8.16 -6.87
N ILE A 51 3.65 6.99 -6.65
CA ILE A 51 2.34 6.81 -6.05
C ILE A 51 2.48 5.94 -4.81
N GLU A 52 1.96 6.43 -3.69
CA GLU A 52 1.69 5.63 -2.50
C GLU A 52 0.23 5.18 -2.55
N VAL A 53 -0.04 3.89 -2.33
CA VAL A 53 -1.39 3.34 -2.18
C VAL A 53 -1.51 2.53 -0.89
N PHE A 54 -2.64 2.71 -0.20
CA PHE A 54 -2.97 2.04 1.03
C PHE A 54 -4.42 1.55 0.98
N SER A 55 -4.65 0.26 1.20
CA SER A 55 -5.94 -0.39 0.90
C SER A 55 -6.73 -0.82 2.14
N VAL A 56 -6.35 -0.34 3.34
CA VAL A 56 -7.10 -0.55 4.58
C VAL A 56 -7.63 0.80 5.08
N ALA A 57 -8.95 0.95 5.17
CA ALA A 57 -9.57 2.15 5.72
C ALA A 57 -9.53 2.11 7.25
N ASN A 58 -9.37 3.28 7.87
CA ASN A 58 -9.20 3.45 9.31
C ASN A 58 -8.15 2.48 9.89
N TYR A 59 -6.93 2.54 9.36
CA TYR A 59 -5.84 1.67 9.77
C TYR A 59 -5.65 1.67 11.29
N ALA A 60 -5.49 0.46 11.85
CA ALA A 60 -5.40 0.21 13.28
C ALA A 60 -6.56 0.78 14.13
N GLY A 61 -7.68 1.15 13.50
CA GLY A 61 -8.83 1.76 14.16
C GLY A 61 -8.68 3.24 14.52
N THR A 62 -7.51 3.85 14.25
CA THR A 62 -7.16 5.19 14.78
C THR A 62 -6.69 6.17 13.71
N ALA A 63 -6.24 5.70 12.55
CA ALA A 63 -5.64 6.58 11.54
C ALA A 63 -6.68 7.43 10.77
N ASN A 64 -7.96 7.05 10.80
CA ASN A 64 -9.05 7.73 10.09
C ASN A 64 -8.77 7.96 8.59
N ASN A 65 -7.93 7.14 7.98
CA ASN A 65 -7.63 7.20 6.55
C ASN A 65 -8.70 6.46 5.73
N ALA A 66 -8.84 6.82 4.46
CA ALA A 66 -9.53 6.00 3.48
C ALA A 66 -8.61 4.89 2.95
N ALA A 67 -9.20 3.87 2.33
CA ALA A 67 -8.51 2.92 1.48
C ALA A 67 -8.62 3.36 0.01
N ALA A 68 -7.66 2.95 -0.82
CA ALA A 68 -7.78 3.03 -2.25
C ALA A 68 -7.34 1.73 -2.95
N VAL A 69 -7.90 1.53 -4.14
CA VAL A 69 -7.45 0.54 -5.14
C VAL A 69 -7.11 1.29 -6.42
N LEU A 70 -5.95 1.01 -6.99
CA LEU A 70 -5.54 1.58 -8.27
C LEU A 70 -5.98 0.69 -9.43
N CYS A 71 -6.52 1.31 -10.46
CA CYS A 71 -6.87 0.66 -11.70
C CYS A 71 -5.97 1.23 -12.80
N VAL A 72 -5.24 0.35 -13.48
CA VAL A 72 -4.38 0.71 -14.61
C VAL A 72 -4.99 0.11 -15.87
N ASN A 73 -5.22 0.93 -16.87
CA ASN A 73 -5.77 0.47 -18.15
C ASN A 73 -4.68 0.17 -19.19
N GLU A 74 -5.08 -0.30 -20.37
CA GLU A 74 -4.19 -0.64 -21.49
C GLU A 74 -3.33 0.54 -21.99
N LYS A 75 -3.77 1.77 -21.75
CA LYS A 75 -3.03 3.01 -22.08
C LYS A 75 -2.11 3.46 -20.94
N LEU A 76 -1.89 2.62 -19.93
CA LEU A 76 -1.14 2.90 -18.71
C LEU A 76 -1.69 4.10 -17.92
N LYS A 77 -2.96 4.46 -18.13
CA LYS A 77 -3.62 5.49 -17.34
C LYS A 77 -4.02 4.90 -16.00
N VAL A 78 -3.57 5.55 -14.92
CA VAL A 78 -3.92 5.19 -13.55
C VAL A 78 -5.15 5.98 -13.11
N THR A 79 -6.16 5.26 -12.62
CA THR A 79 -7.31 5.80 -11.88
C THR A 79 -7.38 5.14 -10.51
N TYR A 80 -8.22 5.64 -9.61
CA TYR A 80 -8.37 5.06 -8.28
C TYR A 80 -9.84 4.95 -7.88
N GLN A 81 -10.13 3.93 -7.07
CA GLN A 81 -11.38 3.77 -6.36
C GLN A 81 -11.10 3.98 -4.86
N LYS A 82 -11.80 4.93 -4.24
CA LYS A 82 -11.65 5.26 -2.81
C LYS A 82 -12.74 4.56 -2.00
N LEU A 83 -12.35 3.96 -0.87
CA LEU A 83 -13.25 3.34 0.09
C LEU A 83 -13.04 3.98 1.45
N THR A 84 -14.10 4.53 2.04
CA THR A 84 -14.07 5.02 3.42
C THR A 84 -14.50 3.91 4.37
N ALA A 85 -14.02 3.94 5.61
CA ALA A 85 -14.50 3.01 6.63
C ALA A 85 -16.03 3.12 6.76
N PRO A 86 -16.74 2.00 6.98
CA PRO A 86 -18.19 2.05 7.20
C PRO A 86 -18.50 2.98 8.38
N HIS A 87 -19.62 3.69 8.29
CA HIS A 87 -20.14 4.50 9.38
C HIS A 87 -20.20 3.63 10.66
N PRO A 88 -19.86 4.16 11.86
CA PRO A 88 -19.72 3.40 13.12
C PRO A 88 -20.85 2.43 13.52
N LEU A 89 -22.00 2.45 12.84
CA LEU A 89 -23.10 1.51 13.03
C LEU A 89 -22.84 0.12 12.40
N PHE A 90 -21.79 -0.03 11.57
CA PHE A 90 -21.37 -1.30 10.97
C PHE A 90 -19.99 -1.70 11.50
N GLN A 91 -19.89 -1.95 12.81
CA GLN A 91 -18.70 -2.55 13.41
C GLN A 91 -18.73 -4.06 13.21
N VAL A 92 -18.19 -4.52 12.08
CA VAL A 92 -17.77 -5.92 12.00
C VAL A 92 -16.57 -6.08 12.93
N SER A 93 -16.61 -7.09 13.81
CA SER A 93 -15.47 -7.45 14.66
C SER A 93 -14.23 -7.66 13.78
N THR A 94 -13.36 -6.66 13.71
CA THR A 94 -12.02 -6.80 13.13
C THR A 94 -11.11 -7.34 14.21
N LEU A 95 -11.42 -8.51 14.77
CA LEU A 95 -10.35 -9.34 15.32
C LEU A 95 -9.31 -9.39 14.19
N PRO A 96 -8.09 -8.86 14.39
CA PRO A 96 -7.09 -9.02 13.37
C PRO A 96 -7.02 -10.52 13.13
N LEU A 97 -7.09 -10.94 11.86
CA LEU A 97 -6.38 -12.16 11.49
C LEU A 97 -4.90 -11.83 11.75
N THR A 98 -4.50 -11.80 13.02
CA THR A 98 -3.10 -11.82 13.38
C THR A 98 -2.60 -13.07 12.70
N ALA A 99 -1.65 -12.91 11.78
CA ALA A 99 -0.93 -14.05 11.25
C ALA A 99 -0.52 -14.88 12.47
N ASN A 100 -1.10 -16.08 12.59
CA ASN A 100 -0.83 -16.90 13.75
C ASN A 100 0.67 -17.23 13.69
N LEU A 101 1.44 -16.84 14.72
CA LEU A 101 2.88 -17.09 14.75
C LEU A 101 3.20 -18.60 14.86
N ASP A 102 2.20 -19.43 15.13
CA ASP A 102 2.30 -20.87 14.99
C ASP A 102 2.44 -21.25 13.50
N SER A 103 3.64 -21.69 13.15
CA SER A 103 4.02 -22.12 11.80
C SER A 103 3.14 -23.26 11.27
N THR A 104 2.55 -24.06 12.15
CA THR A 104 1.65 -25.16 11.79
C THR A 104 0.33 -24.64 11.22
N ILE A 105 -0.16 -23.53 11.78
CA ILE A 105 -1.43 -22.91 11.39
C ILE A 105 -1.24 -22.04 10.15
N ALA A 106 -0.12 -21.32 10.05
CA ALA A 106 0.23 -20.58 8.83
C ALA A 106 0.33 -21.49 7.59
N LEU A 107 0.84 -22.72 7.76
CA LEU A 107 0.89 -23.74 6.70
C LEU A 107 -0.50 -24.28 6.31
N SER A 108 -1.44 -24.36 7.26
CA SER A 108 -2.83 -24.71 6.93
C SER A 108 -3.56 -23.58 6.22
N ASP A 109 -3.31 -22.33 6.61
CA ASP A 109 -3.90 -21.15 5.98
C ASP A 109 -3.44 -21.02 4.52
N LEU A 110 -2.16 -21.28 4.24
CA LEU A 110 -1.62 -21.35 2.88
C LEU A 110 -2.35 -22.34 1.97
N LYS A 111 -2.94 -23.41 2.51
CA LYS A 111 -3.73 -24.38 1.74
C LYS A 111 -5.14 -23.87 1.43
N GLN A 112 -5.66 -22.93 2.23
CA GLN A 112 -7.01 -22.36 2.09
C GLN A 112 -7.02 -21.07 1.26
N VAL A 113 -5.90 -20.34 1.22
CA VAL A 113 -5.76 -19.16 0.36
C VAL A 113 -5.77 -19.60 -1.11
N LYS A 114 -6.93 -19.50 -1.76
CA LYS A 114 -7.05 -19.67 -3.20
C LYS A 114 -6.15 -18.62 -3.86
N ARG A 115 -5.12 -19.10 -4.56
CA ARG A 115 -4.24 -18.27 -5.39
C ARG A 115 -5.13 -17.35 -6.23
N PHE A 116 -4.98 -16.03 -6.07
CA PHE A 116 -5.77 -15.05 -6.80
C PHE A 116 -5.83 -15.47 -8.27
N VAL A 117 -7.05 -15.59 -8.78
CA VAL A 117 -7.32 -16.04 -10.16
C VAL A 117 -6.48 -15.16 -11.07
N LYS A 118 -5.58 -15.79 -11.85
CA LYS A 118 -4.82 -15.08 -12.87
C LYS A 118 -5.82 -14.57 -13.91
N PHE A 119 -5.87 -13.26 -14.11
CA PHE A 119 -6.47 -12.65 -15.28
C PHE A 119 -5.58 -12.89 -16.50
#